data_AF-X1A8J2-F1
#
_entry.id   AF-X1A8J2-F1
#
_cell.length_a   1.000
_cell.length_b   1.000
_cell.length_c   1.000
_cell.angle_alpha   90.00
_cell.angle_beta   90.00
_cell.angle_gamma   90.00
#
_symmetry.space_group_name_H-M   'P 1'
#
loop_
_entity.id
_entity.type
_entity.pdbx_description
1 polymer ?
#
loop_
_entity_poly.entity_id
_entity_poly.type
_entity_poly.pdbx_seq_one_letter_code
_entity_poly.pdbx_strand_id
1 'polypeptide(L)'
;MGMGGVWGVVHEEPRFTKNLVTIIPTAYSRRRYTTAATLTCCAALMKYFRDTFGQAEQTAEKQLGVSAYEIMNLEAEKVPPGSDGLI
;
A
#
# COMPACT_ATOMS: atom_id res chain seq x y z
N MET A 1 -3.04 0.38 -4.97
CA MET A 1 -1.68 -0.21 -4.79
C MET A 1 -1.80 -1.73 -4.79
N GLY A 2 -0.79 -2.45 -5.28
CA GLY A 2 -0.80 -3.92 -5.36
C GLY A 2 -0.23 -4.60 -4.11
N MET A 3 0.19 -5.86 -4.26
CA MET A 3 0.88 -6.65 -3.21
C MET A 3 2.01 -5.86 -2.54
N GLY A 4 2.88 -5.26 -3.36
CA GLY A 4 3.77 -4.18 -2.99
C GLY A 4 3.25 -2.84 -3.53
N GLY A 5 3.71 -1.76 -2.92
CA GLY A 5 3.50 -0.40 -3.42
C GLY A 5 4.77 0.15 -4.05
N VAL A 6 4.66 0.82 -5.18
CA VAL A 6 5.76 1.62 -5.73
C VAL A 6 5.23 3.02 -5.93
N TRP A 7 5.92 4.00 -5.36
CA TRP A 7 5.65 5.40 -5.63
C TRP A 7 6.95 6.06 -6.05
N GLY A 8 6.91 6.84 -7.14
CA GLY A 8 8.10 7.44 -7.70
C GLY A 8 7.90 8.91 -8.04
N VAL A 9 9.02 9.62 -8.09
CA VAL A 9 9.11 11.02 -8.45
C VAL A 9 10.10 11.18 -9.61
N VAL A 10 9.72 12.03 -10.56
CA VAL A 10 10.58 12.41 -11.69
C VAL A 10 11.16 13.78 -11.40
N HIS A 11 12.47 13.94 -11.56
CA HIS A 11 13.19 15.17 -11.26
C HIS A 11 14.32 15.42 -12.27
N GLU A 12 14.71 16.68 -12.44
CA GLU A 12 15.77 17.08 -13.40
C GLU A 12 17.12 17.29 -12.72
N GLU A 13 17.12 17.71 -11.46
CA GLU A 13 18.35 17.86 -10.68
C GLU A 13 18.90 16.48 -10.27
N PRO A 14 20.23 16.23 -10.35
CA PRO A 14 20.85 14.97 -9.92
C PRO A 14 20.95 14.89 -8.38
N ARG A 15 19.82 15.09 -7.69
CA ARG A 15 19.68 14.99 -6.23
C ARG A 15 18.93 13.72 -5.90
N PHE A 16 19.64 12.76 -5.31
CA PHE A 16 19.08 11.44 -4.99
C PHE A 16 18.92 11.28 -3.48
N THR A 17 17.74 10.87 -3.04
CA THR A 17 17.44 10.61 -1.64
C THR A 17 18.06 9.28 -1.21
N LYS A 18 18.69 9.25 -0.03
CA LYS A 18 19.17 8.01 0.58
C LYS A 18 17.98 7.06 0.79
N ASN A 19 18.17 5.77 0.50
CA ASN A 19 17.17 4.70 0.61
C ASN A 19 16.08 4.64 -0.48
N LEU A 20 16.20 5.41 -1.56
CA LEU A 20 15.33 5.26 -2.75
C LEU A 20 16.08 4.59 -3.90
N VAL A 21 15.34 3.84 -4.71
CA VAL A 21 15.86 3.19 -5.91
C VAL A 21 15.86 4.22 -7.05
N THR A 22 17.01 4.42 -7.67
CA THR A 22 17.11 5.27 -8.87
C THR A 22 16.96 4.40 -10.12
N ILE A 23 15.99 4.74 -10.96
CA ILE A 23 15.74 4.09 -12.24
C ILE A 23 16.40 4.95 -13.32
N ILE A 24 17.49 4.43 -13.91
CA ILE A 24 18.34 5.17 -14.85
C ILE A 24 17.69 5.36 -16.24
N PRO A 25 17.06 4.34 -16.87
CA PRO A 25 16.39 4.56 -18.15
C PRO A 25 15.00 5.17 -17.93
N THR A 26 14.91 6.49 -18.00
CA THR A 26 13.65 7.25 -17.96
C THR A 26 13.35 7.87 -19.33
N ALA A 27 12.11 8.27 -19.57
CA ALA A 27 11.81 9.14 -20.71
C ALA A 27 12.59 10.45 -20.55
N TYR A 28 13.33 10.85 -21.58
CA TYR A 28 14.28 11.96 -21.53
C TYR A 28 15.44 11.75 -20.54
N SER A 29 16.00 10.53 -20.48
CA SER A 29 17.09 10.12 -19.57
C SER A 29 18.38 10.97 -19.60
N ARG A 30 18.55 11.84 -20.60
CA ARG A 30 19.64 12.84 -20.64
C ARG A 30 19.38 14.07 -19.76
N ARG A 31 18.13 14.29 -19.34
CA ARG A 31 17.68 15.46 -18.58
C ARG A 31 16.87 15.10 -17.33
N ARG A 32 16.33 13.88 -17.26
CA ARG A 32 15.42 13.46 -16.20
C ARG A 32 15.88 12.19 -15.51
N TYR A 33 15.67 12.18 -14.21
CA TYR A 33 15.89 11.07 -13.31
C TYR A 33 14.57 10.64 -12.70
N THR A 34 14.45 9.34 -12.41
CA THR A 34 13.30 8.78 -11.69
C THR A 34 13.82 8.11 -10.44
N THR A 35 13.31 8.54 -9.29
CA THR A 35 13.56 7.88 -8.00
C THR A 35 12.27 7.27 -7.50
N ALA A 36 12.34 6.06 -6.96
CA ALA A 36 11.18 5.30 -6.52
C ALA A 36 11.39 4.76 -5.10
N ALA A 37 10.33 4.87 -4.30
CA ALA A 37 10.14 4.19 -3.03
C ALA A 37 9.39 2.89 -3.27
N THR A 38 9.89 1.80 -2.69
CA THR A 38 9.25 0.49 -2.73
C THR A 38 8.73 0.14 -1.34
N LEU A 39 7.43 -0.12 -1.24
CA LEU A 39 6.73 -0.62 -0.07
C LEU A 39 6.54 -2.13 -0.27
N THR A 40 7.26 -2.94 0.49
CA THR A 40 7.33 -4.39 0.25
C THR A 40 6.01 -5.11 0.48
N CYS A 41 5.23 -4.69 1.49
CA CYS A 41 4.06 -5.45 1.96
C CYS A 41 2.83 -4.56 2.14
N CYS A 42 2.36 -3.91 1.07
CA CYS A 42 1.16 -3.06 1.13
C CYS A 42 -0.12 -3.92 1.22
N ALA A 43 -0.60 -4.47 0.11
CA ALA A 43 -1.78 -5.35 0.13
C ALA A 43 -1.47 -6.75 0.67
N ALA A 44 -0.19 -7.15 0.70
CA ALA A 44 0.21 -8.47 1.22
C ALA A 44 -0.13 -8.63 2.72
N LEU A 45 0.08 -7.59 3.54
CA LEU A 45 -0.27 -7.63 4.96
C LEU A 45 -1.79 -7.66 5.17
N MET A 46 -2.53 -6.86 4.40
CA MET A 46 -4.01 -6.87 4.43
C MET A 46 -4.58 -8.24 4.08
N LYS A 47 -4.02 -8.90 3.06
CA LYS A 47 -4.40 -10.28 2.70
C LYS A 47 -4.06 -11.26 3.82
N TYR A 48 -2.85 -11.20 4.36
CA TYR A 48 -2.45 -12.05 5.47
C TYR A 48 -3.38 -11.89 6.67
N PHE A 49 -3.74 -10.66 7.03
CA PHE A 49 -4.65 -10.37 8.13
C PHE A 49 -6.03 -10.98 7.88
N ARG A 50 -6.63 -10.76 6.70
CA ARG A 50 -7.92 -11.34 6.31
C ARG A 50 -7.90 -12.87 6.36
N ASP A 51 -6.86 -13.49 5.83
CA ASP A 51 -6.76 -14.95 5.73
C ASP A 51 -6.51 -15.60 7.10
N THR A 52 -5.86 -14.88 8.03
CA THR A 52 -5.49 -15.39 9.36
C THR A 52 -6.54 -15.09 10.44
N PHE A 53 -7.17 -13.92 10.40
CA PHE A 53 -8.07 -13.42 11.45
C PHE A 53 -9.46 -13.04 10.95
N GLY A 54 -9.63 -12.87 9.63
CA GLY A 54 -10.85 -12.34 9.02
C GLY A 54 -11.91 -13.38 8.67
N GLN A 55 -12.05 -14.47 9.44
CA GLN A 55 -12.99 -15.55 9.09
C GLN A 55 -14.46 -15.12 9.21
N ALA A 56 -14.76 -14.18 10.11
CA ALA A 56 -16.10 -13.63 10.29
C ALA A 56 -16.51 -12.81 9.07
N GLU A 57 -15.63 -11.94 8.60
CA GLU A 57 -15.83 -11.04 7.46
C GLU A 57 -15.90 -11.84 6.16
N GLN A 58 -15.11 -12.90 6.01
CA GLN A 58 -15.22 -13.84 4.89
C GLN A 58 -16.54 -14.61 4.88
N THR A 59 -17.12 -14.90 6.05
CA THR A 59 -18.43 -15.55 6.14
C THR A 59 -19.55 -14.56 5.81
N ALA A 60 -19.44 -13.34 6.32
CA ALA A 60 -20.34 -12.24 6.02
C ALA A 60 -20.33 -11.87 4.53
N GLU A 61 -19.18 -11.92 3.88
CA GLU A 61 -19.05 -11.70 2.43
C GLU A 61 -19.93 -12.65 1.62
N LYS A 62 -19.98 -13.94 2.00
CA LYS A 62 -20.82 -14.95 1.33
C LYS A 62 -22.32 -14.69 1.51
N GLN A 63 -22.73 -14.04 2.60
CA GLN A 63 -24.13 -13.79 2.92
C GLN A 63 -24.63 -12.45 2.36
N LEU A 64 -23.78 -11.41 2.42
CA LEU A 64 -24.14 -10.03 2.11
C LEU A 64 -23.74 -9.61 0.68
N GLY A 65 -22.86 -10.37 0.02
CA GLY A 65 -22.34 -10.01 -1.31
C GLY A 65 -21.38 -8.81 -1.29
N VAL A 66 -20.93 -8.39 -0.11
CA VAL A 66 -19.96 -7.30 0.11
C VAL A 66 -18.60 -7.92 0.39
N SER A 67 -17.52 -7.45 -0.24
CA SER A 67 -16.20 -8.05 -0.04
C SER A 67 -15.74 -7.96 1.42
N ALA A 68 -15.02 -8.99 1.92
CA ALA A 68 -14.49 -8.95 3.29
C ALA A 68 -13.58 -7.73 3.54
N TYR A 69 -12.88 -7.24 2.51
CA TYR A 69 -12.07 -6.02 2.60
C TYR A 69 -12.90 -4.78 2.88
N GLU A 70 -14.08 -4.68 2.27
CA GLU A 70 -14.97 -3.54 2.48
C GLU A 70 -15.58 -3.57 3.87
N ILE A 71 -15.94 -4.76 4.37
CA ILE A 71 -16.41 -4.93 5.76
C ILE A 71 -15.33 -4.46 6.75
N MET A 72 -14.08 -4.91 6.58
CA MET A 72 -12.97 -4.47 7.42
C MET A 72 -12.72 -2.95 7.32
N ASN A 73 -12.87 -2.34 6.13
CA ASN A 73 -12.75 -0.90 5.99
C ASN A 73 -13.84 -0.15 6.78
N LEU A 74 -15.10 -0.59 6.69
CA LEU A 74 -16.22 0.01 7.42
C LEU A 74 -16.08 -0.11 8.94
N GLU A 75 -15.41 -1.16 9.42
CA GLU A 75 -15.05 -1.32 10.82
C GLU A 75 -13.91 -0.39 11.22
N ALA A 76 -12.86 -0.32 10.41
CA ALA A 76 -11.70 0.55 10.63
C ALA A 76 -12.06 2.04 10.61
N GLU A 77 -13.05 2.46 9.81
CA GLU A 77 -13.55 3.84 9.79
C GLU A 77 -14.12 4.32 11.13
N LYS A 78 -14.54 3.41 11.99
CA LYS A 78 -15.07 3.73 13.32
C LYS A 78 -13.96 3.89 14.36
N VAL A 79 -12.75 3.44 14.04
CA VAL A 79 -11.58 3.50 14.93
C VAL A 79 -10.94 4.90 14.80
N PRO A 80 -10.66 5.61 15.90
CA PRO A 80 -10.05 6.92 15.83
C PRO A 80 -8.58 6.84 15.34
N PRO A 81 -8.03 7.94 14.78
CA PRO A 81 -6.61 8.04 14.48
C PRO A 81 -5.75 7.68 15.70
N GLY A 82 -4.68 6.90 15.48
CA GLY A 82 -3.86 6.32 16.55
C GLY A 82 -4.30 4.91 16.97
N SER A 83 -5.40 4.39 16.40
CA SER A 83 -5.88 3.02 16.64
C SER A 83 -5.99 2.68 18.13
N ASP A 84 -6.60 3.59 18.90
CA ASP A 84 -6.73 3.50 20.36
C ASP A 84 -5.39 3.27 21.11
N GLY A 85 -4.29 3.81 20.58
CA GLY A 85 -2.96 3.71 21.16
C GLY A 85 -2.16 2.48 20.73
N LEU A 86 -2.64 1.74 19.73
CA LEU A 86 -1.87 0.67 19.09
C LEU A 86 -0.68 1.21 18.29
N ILE A 87 -0.78 2.44 17.75
CA ILE A 87 0.28 3.12 16.98
C ILE A 87 0.57 4.53 17.48
#